data_AF-A0A383BDS4-F1
#
_entry.id   AF-A0A383BDS4-F1
#
_cell.length_a   1.000
_cell.length_b   1.000
_cell.length_c   1.000
_cell.angle_alpha   90.00
_cell.angle_beta   90.00
_cell.angle_gamma   90.00
#
_symmetry.space_group_name_H-M   'P 1'
#
loop_
_entity.id
_entity.type
_entity.pdbx_description
1 polymer ?
#
loop_
_entity_poly.entity_id
_entity_poly.type
_entity_poly.pdbx_seq_one_letter_code
_entity_poly.pdbx_strand_id
1 'polypeptide(L)'
;MSHEIIEPPIRRAAGKPKGKLTKSDLLKVESITLTRKSLSDIATMSDLHGLTSLSLNDNEISDLKPLVGLTRLEVLMLQGNQISNIKPLVGLTQLKQLNLSRNRVSTLTSLSGMERLEKLNLINNQISNLRPLAKLKSLESLMLNFNQVIDLKPLFGLKNLETLMLTGNLGLDDDQVEELEEVLPRCEIEHC
;
A
#
# COMPACT_ATOMS: atom_id res chain seq x y z
N MET A 1 7.01 -24.99 -2.95
CA MET A 1 5.63 -24.57 -2.62
C MET A 1 5.28 -23.22 -3.22
N SER A 2 5.85 -22.07 -2.78
CA SER A 2 5.51 -20.75 -3.36
C SER A 2 5.82 -20.63 -4.86
N HIS A 3 6.95 -21.18 -5.32
CA HIS A 3 7.34 -21.15 -6.73
C HIS A 3 6.29 -21.79 -7.66
N GLU A 4 5.71 -22.93 -7.28
CA GLU A 4 4.69 -23.64 -8.06
C GLU A 4 3.36 -22.87 -8.14
N ILE A 5 3.09 -22.01 -7.15
CA ILE A 5 1.91 -21.15 -7.12
C ILE A 5 2.13 -19.89 -7.99
N ILE A 6 3.34 -19.34 -7.95
CA ILE A 6 3.70 -18.06 -8.58
C ILE A 6 3.98 -18.21 -10.08
N GLU A 7 4.64 -19.30 -10.49
CA GLU A 7 5.08 -19.47 -11.87
C GLU A 7 3.92 -19.54 -12.90
N PRO A 8 2.81 -20.27 -12.68
CA PRO A 8 1.74 -20.35 -13.67
C PRO A 8 1.11 -19.00 -14.01
N PRO A 9 0.80 -18.11 -13.04
CA PRO A 9 0.40 -16.73 -13.33
C PRO A 9 1.43 -15.93 -14.13
N ILE A 10 2.72 -16.04 -13.82
CA ILE A 10 3.80 -15.38 -14.59
C ILE A 10 3.79 -15.86 -16.04
N ARG A 11 3.71 -17.19 -16.26
CA ARG A 11 3.68 -17.76 -17.62
C ARG A 11 2.48 -17.29 -18.43
N ARG A 12 1.31 -17.22 -17.81
CA ARG A 12 0.09 -16.70 -18.44
C ARG A 12 0.26 -15.23 -18.82
N ALA A 13 0.74 -14.40 -17.89
CA ALA A 13 0.96 -12.98 -18.13
C ALA A 13 2.03 -12.72 -19.20
N ALA A 14 3.09 -13.54 -19.23
CA ALA A 14 4.15 -13.44 -20.24
C ALA A 14 3.74 -14.02 -21.61
N GLY A 15 2.58 -14.67 -21.73
CA GLY A 15 2.17 -15.37 -22.95
C GLY A 15 3.04 -16.58 -23.31
N LYS A 16 3.68 -17.21 -22.31
CA LYS A 16 4.68 -18.26 -22.51
C LYS A 16 4.43 -19.51 -21.64
N PRO A 17 3.55 -20.42 -22.10
CA PRO A 17 3.09 -21.55 -21.29
C PRO A 17 4.16 -22.64 -21.06
N LYS A 18 5.18 -22.73 -21.92
CA LYS A 18 6.24 -23.76 -21.83
C LYS A 18 7.63 -23.17 -22.12
N GLY A 19 8.65 -23.94 -21.78
CA GLY A 19 10.05 -23.56 -21.98
C GLY A 19 10.56 -22.55 -20.95
N LYS A 20 11.84 -22.17 -21.07
CA LYS A 20 12.51 -21.26 -20.14
C LYS A 20 11.98 -19.83 -20.30
N LEU A 21 11.55 -19.21 -19.21
CA LEU A 21 11.25 -17.77 -19.17
C LEU A 21 12.57 -16.98 -19.26
N THR A 22 12.61 -16.01 -20.17
CA THR A 22 13.74 -15.09 -20.37
C THR A 22 13.45 -13.77 -19.69
N LYS A 23 14.47 -12.92 -19.51
CA LYS A 23 14.29 -11.55 -19.01
C LYS A 23 13.27 -10.75 -19.85
N SER A 24 13.29 -10.92 -21.17
CA SER A 24 12.32 -10.25 -22.05
C SER A 24 10.89 -10.77 -21.86
N ASP A 25 10.71 -12.02 -21.44
CA ASP A 25 9.38 -12.55 -21.13
C ASP A 25 8.88 -11.95 -19.81
N LEU A 26 9.74 -11.87 -18.79
CA LEU A 26 9.41 -11.30 -17.49
C LEU A 26 9.12 -9.79 -17.56
N LEU A 27 9.79 -9.05 -18.44
CA LEU A 27 9.52 -7.62 -18.67
C LEU A 27 8.13 -7.34 -19.27
N LYS A 28 7.47 -8.33 -19.89
CA LYS A 28 6.11 -8.20 -20.42
C LYS A 28 5.04 -8.41 -19.36
N VAL A 29 5.42 -8.88 -18.17
CA VAL A 29 4.47 -9.14 -17.08
C VAL A 29 4.15 -7.81 -16.40
N GLU A 30 2.99 -7.26 -16.73
CA GLU A 30 2.53 -5.97 -16.20
C GLU A 30 1.63 -6.12 -14.97
N SER A 31 0.91 -7.24 -14.86
CA SER A 31 -0.02 -7.49 -13.76
C SER A 31 0.03 -8.92 -13.24
N ILE A 32 0.07 -9.07 -11.90
CA ILE A 32 -0.03 -10.35 -11.20
C ILE A 32 -1.00 -10.24 -10.03
N THR A 33 -1.90 -11.21 -9.92
CA THR A 33 -2.83 -11.37 -8.79
C THR A 33 -2.70 -12.76 -8.18
N LEU A 34 -2.42 -12.81 -6.88
CA LEU A 34 -2.16 -14.01 -6.09
C LEU A 34 -2.79 -13.89 -4.70
N THR A 35 -4.10 -13.69 -4.65
CA THR A 35 -4.87 -13.55 -3.40
C THR A 35 -5.20 -14.90 -2.76
N ARG A 36 -5.11 -15.00 -1.43
CA ARG A 36 -5.47 -16.21 -0.65
C ARG A 36 -4.73 -17.46 -1.11
N LYS A 37 -3.40 -17.39 -1.12
CA LYS A 37 -2.51 -18.46 -1.59
C LYS A 37 -1.55 -19.00 -0.53
N SER A 38 -1.65 -18.53 0.73
CA SER A 38 -0.72 -18.88 1.81
C SER A 38 0.74 -18.65 1.42
N LEU A 39 1.00 -17.59 0.66
CA LEU A 39 2.36 -17.21 0.26
C LEU A 39 3.05 -16.51 1.42
N SER A 40 4.23 -16.99 1.82
CA SER A 40 5.14 -16.28 2.74
C SER A 40 6.41 -15.79 2.04
N ASP A 41 6.90 -16.56 1.06
CA ASP A 41 8.02 -16.21 0.19
C ASP A 41 7.55 -15.73 -1.18
N ILE A 42 8.02 -14.53 -1.56
CA ILE A 42 7.75 -13.87 -2.84
C ILE A 42 9.05 -13.50 -3.59
N ALA A 43 10.18 -14.17 -3.30
CA ALA A 43 11.48 -13.88 -3.93
C ALA A 43 11.43 -13.87 -5.46
N THR A 44 10.63 -14.77 -6.08
CA THR A 44 10.42 -14.84 -7.53
C THR A 44 9.87 -13.54 -8.15
N MET A 45 9.24 -12.66 -7.35
CA MET A 45 8.72 -11.38 -7.85
C MET A 45 9.82 -10.38 -8.19
N SER A 46 11.02 -10.54 -7.65
CA SER A 46 12.11 -9.56 -7.78
C SER A 46 12.57 -9.30 -9.23
N ASP A 47 12.34 -10.26 -10.14
CA ASP A 47 12.70 -10.13 -11.55
C ASP A 47 11.60 -9.51 -12.43
N LEU A 48 10.41 -9.25 -11.88
CA LEU A 48 9.24 -8.79 -12.64
C LEU A 48 9.20 -7.26 -12.80
N HIS A 49 10.31 -6.66 -13.28
CA HIS A 49 10.47 -5.20 -13.39
C HIS A 49 9.48 -4.49 -14.33
N GLY A 50 8.70 -5.25 -15.11
CA GLY A 50 7.61 -4.73 -15.93
C GLY A 50 6.31 -4.45 -15.15
N LEU A 51 6.19 -4.92 -13.90
CA LEU A 51 4.95 -4.81 -13.13
C LEU A 51 4.52 -3.36 -12.89
N THR A 52 3.26 -3.09 -13.23
CA THR A 52 2.54 -1.86 -12.89
C THR A 52 1.45 -2.13 -11.85
N SER A 53 0.97 -3.38 -11.74
CA SER A 53 -0.08 -3.78 -10.79
C SER A 53 0.22 -5.12 -10.13
N LEU A 54 0.26 -5.15 -8.80
CA LEU A 54 0.51 -6.36 -8.02
C LEU A 54 -0.50 -6.51 -6.88
N SER A 55 -1.20 -7.64 -6.86
CA SER A 55 -2.09 -8.02 -5.76
C SER A 55 -1.65 -9.30 -5.08
N LEU A 56 -1.36 -9.19 -3.78
CA LEU A 56 -0.89 -10.23 -2.88
C LEU A 56 -1.75 -10.30 -1.60
N ASN A 57 -3.02 -9.87 -1.70
CA ASN A 57 -3.95 -9.84 -0.56
C ASN A 57 -4.13 -11.21 0.11
N ASP A 58 -4.37 -11.20 1.41
CA ASP A 58 -4.71 -12.34 2.26
C ASP A 58 -3.70 -13.49 2.10
N ASN A 59 -2.41 -13.21 2.34
CA ASN A 59 -1.33 -14.18 2.35
C ASN A 59 -0.60 -14.14 3.71
N GLU A 60 0.60 -14.71 3.79
CA GLU A 60 1.41 -14.81 5.00
C GLU A 60 2.72 -14.02 4.86
N ILE A 61 2.72 -12.97 4.03
CA ILE A 61 3.92 -12.22 3.67
C ILE A 61 4.31 -11.31 4.83
N SER A 62 5.61 -11.28 5.15
CA SER A 62 6.20 -10.34 6.11
C SER A 62 7.43 -9.62 5.55
N ASP A 63 8.15 -10.22 4.59
CA ASP A 63 9.31 -9.61 3.94
C ASP A 63 8.94 -9.03 2.57
N LEU A 64 9.10 -7.71 2.43
CA LEU A 64 8.86 -6.97 1.19
C LEU A 64 10.14 -6.67 0.39
N LYS A 65 11.32 -7.15 0.82
CA LYS A 65 12.58 -6.94 0.08
C LYS A 65 12.50 -7.31 -1.41
N PRO A 66 11.79 -8.38 -1.83
CA PRO A 66 11.67 -8.70 -3.24
C PRO A 66 10.99 -7.61 -4.09
N LEU A 67 10.31 -6.65 -3.47
CA LEU A 67 9.60 -5.58 -4.18
C LEU A 67 10.46 -4.33 -4.47
N VAL A 68 11.66 -4.19 -3.88
CA VAL A 68 12.47 -2.96 -3.95
C VAL A 68 12.72 -2.47 -5.38
N GLY A 69 12.93 -3.39 -6.32
CA GLY A 69 13.26 -3.10 -7.72
C GLY A 69 12.05 -2.93 -8.65
N LEU A 70 10.82 -2.99 -8.14
CA LEU A 70 9.60 -2.95 -8.95
C LEU A 70 9.09 -1.50 -9.12
N THR A 71 9.98 -0.59 -9.50
CA THR A 71 9.76 0.86 -9.47
C THR A 71 8.71 1.39 -10.45
N ARG A 72 8.14 0.52 -11.29
CA ARG A 72 7.02 0.84 -12.20
C ARG A 72 5.65 0.58 -11.58
N LEU A 73 5.59 0.03 -10.37
CA LEU A 73 4.33 -0.24 -9.69
C LEU A 73 3.53 1.05 -9.47
N GLU A 74 2.29 1.04 -9.97
CA GLU A 74 1.28 2.07 -9.74
C GLU A 74 0.23 1.58 -8.73
N VAL A 75 -0.02 0.27 -8.68
CA VAL A 75 -1.02 -0.35 -7.81
C VAL A 75 -0.39 -1.50 -7.02
N LEU A 76 -0.45 -1.43 -5.69
CA LEU A 76 0.05 -2.47 -4.80
C LEU A 76 -0.97 -2.82 -3.71
N MET A 77 -1.46 -4.07 -3.75
CA MET A 77 -2.46 -4.59 -2.82
C MET A 77 -1.82 -5.67 -1.93
N LEU A 78 -1.69 -5.36 -0.64
CA LEU A 78 -1.02 -6.17 0.38
C LEU A 78 -1.90 -6.38 1.63
N GLN A 79 -3.22 -6.22 1.50
CA GLN A 79 -4.17 -6.42 2.60
C GLN A 79 -3.97 -7.79 3.25
N GLY A 80 -4.15 -7.90 4.57
CA GLY A 80 -4.33 -9.20 5.22
C GLY A 80 -3.06 -10.06 5.19
N ASN A 81 -1.92 -9.42 5.44
CA ASN A 81 -0.62 -10.09 5.53
C ASN A 81 -0.05 -9.91 6.95
N GLN A 82 1.25 -10.19 7.13
CA GLN A 82 1.96 -10.09 8.41
C GLN A 82 3.03 -9.01 8.37
N ILE A 83 2.80 -7.95 7.58
CA ILE A 83 3.79 -6.91 7.29
C ILE A 83 3.88 -5.92 8.45
N SER A 84 5.08 -5.72 8.98
CA SER A 84 5.39 -4.63 9.92
C SER A 84 6.42 -3.64 9.36
N ASN A 85 7.31 -4.12 8.49
CA ASN A 85 8.38 -3.32 7.90
C ASN A 85 8.07 -2.98 6.44
N ILE A 86 7.74 -1.71 6.19
CA ILE A 86 7.51 -1.17 4.85
C ILE A 86 8.71 -0.40 4.27
N LYS A 87 9.89 -0.44 4.90
CA LYS A 87 11.13 0.17 4.35
C LYS A 87 11.42 -0.21 2.90
N PRO A 88 11.21 -1.46 2.45
CA PRO A 88 11.45 -1.85 1.06
C PRO A 88 10.62 -1.07 0.02
N LEU A 89 9.52 -0.41 0.43
CA LEU A 89 8.65 0.33 -0.49
C LEU A 89 9.16 1.74 -0.84
N VAL A 90 10.23 2.23 -0.21
CA VAL A 90 10.67 3.64 -0.31
C VAL A 90 10.96 4.12 -1.74
N GLY A 91 11.34 3.21 -2.65
CA GLY A 91 11.64 3.52 -4.05
C GLY A 91 10.43 3.43 -5.00
N LEU A 92 9.25 3.01 -4.53
CA LEU A 92 8.07 2.81 -5.35
C LEU A 92 7.28 4.12 -5.54
N THR A 93 7.96 5.16 -6.03
CA THR A 93 7.42 6.53 -6.12
C THR A 93 6.34 6.71 -7.20
N GLN A 94 6.11 5.68 -8.03
CA GLN A 94 5.06 5.65 -9.04
C GLN A 94 3.71 5.17 -8.49
N LEU A 95 3.65 4.72 -7.24
CA LEU A 95 2.42 4.24 -6.63
C LEU A 95 1.35 5.33 -6.59
N LYS A 96 0.18 4.98 -7.12
CA LYS A 96 -1.08 5.73 -7.02
C LYS A 96 -2.02 5.10 -6.01
N GLN A 97 -1.96 3.77 -5.85
CA GLN A 97 -2.81 3.04 -4.92
C GLN A 97 -2.01 2.04 -4.09
N LEU A 98 -2.14 2.14 -2.77
CA LEU A 98 -1.51 1.24 -1.81
C LEU A 98 -2.51 0.77 -0.76
N ASN A 99 -2.69 -0.54 -0.65
CA ASN A 99 -3.49 -1.15 0.41
C ASN A 99 -2.60 -2.00 1.32
N LEU A 100 -2.45 -1.56 2.56
CA LEU A 100 -1.74 -2.22 3.65
C LEU A 100 -2.68 -2.57 4.82
N SER A 101 -4.00 -2.57 4.59
CA SER A 101 -4.96 -2.88 5.65
C SER A 101 -4.76 -4.27 6.25
N ARG A 102 -5.13 -4.45 7.52
CA ARG A 102 -5.02 -5.72 8.26
C ARG A 102 -3.59 -6.26 8.23
N ASN A 103 -2.64 -5.43 8.66
CA ASN A 103 -1.23 -5.78 8.82
C ASN A 103 -0.76 -5.36 10.23
N ARG A 104 0.54 -5.16 10.43
CA ARG A 104 1.18 -4.77 11.70
C ARG A 104 2.06 -3.53 11.51
N VAL A 105 1.69 -2.64 10.59
CA VAL A 105 2.46 -1.43 10.26
C VAL A 105 2.28 -0.40 11.36
N SER A 106 3.39 0.20 11.82
CA SER A 106 3.38 1.27 12.82
C SER A 106 4.14 2.52 12.38
N THR A 107 4.98 2.42 11.35
CA THR A 107 5.80 3.53 10.85
C THR A 107 5.57 3.75 9.36
N LEU A 108 5.43 5.02 8.96
CA LEU A 108 5.07 5.41 7.60
C LEU A 108 6.20 6.13 6.84
N THR A 109 7.41 6.21 7.41
CA THR A 109 8.53 6.99 6.84
C THR A 109 8.85 6.64 5.38
N SER A 110 8.66 5.38 4.98
CA SER A 110 8.87 4.94 3.59
C SER A 110 7.91 5.57 2.58
N LEU A 111 6.77 6.09 3.04
CA LEU A 111 5.74 6.65 2.17
C LEU A 111 6.01 8.12 1.82
N SER A 112 6.91 8.82 2.51
CA SER A 112 7.08 10.28 2.39
C SER A 112 7.48 10.80 1.01
N GLY A 113 7.97 9.93 0.12
CA GLY A 113 8.31 10.27 -1.28
C GLY A 113 7.28 9.85 -2.32
N MET A 114 6.14 9.27 -1.92
CA MET A 114 5.10 8.77 -2.83
C MET A 114 4.12 9.89 -3.22
N GLU A 115 4.63 10.98 -3.79
CA GLU A 115 3.84 12.19 -4.07
C GLU A 115 2.68 11.95 -5.06
N ARG A 116 2.71 10.84 -5.82
CA ARG A 116 1.65 10.41 -6.75
C ARG A 116 0.56 9.56 -6.09
N LEU A 117 0.67 9.27 -4.79
CA LEU A 117 -0.26 8.39 -4.11
C LEU A 117 -1.61 9.08 -3.94
N GLU A 118 -2.65 8.48 -4.53
CA GLU A 118 -4.02 8.96 -4.54
C GLU A 118 -4.88 8.23 -3.50
N LYS A 119 -4.66 6.91 -3.35
CA LYS A 119 -5.45 6.06 -2.45
C LYS A 119 -4.55 5.27 -1.51
N LEU A 120 -4.74 5.46 -0.21
CA LEU A 120 -3.99 4.80 0.83
C LEU A 120 -4.93 4.16 1.85
N ASN A 121 -4.92 2.82 1.89
CA ASN A 121 -5.69 2.07 2.87
C ASN A 121 -4.77 1.47 3.93
N LEU A 122 -4.94 1.91 5.17
CA LEU A 122 -4.16 1.53 6.35
C LEU A 122 -5.03 0.98 7.49
N ILE A 123 -6.28 0.60 7.20
CA ILE A 123 -7.23 0.10 8.20
C ILE A 123 -6.63 -1.05 9.01
N ASN A 124 -6.85 -1.07 10.32
CA ASN A 124 -6.44 -2.14 11.24
C ASN A 124 -4.92 -2.38 11.19
N ASN A 125 -4.19 -1.38 11.67
CA ASN A 125 -2.73 -1.36 11.85
C ASN A 125 -2.40 -0.74 13.23
N GLN A 126 -1.17 -0.29 13.44
CA GLN A 126 -0.67 0.25 14.72
C GLN A 126 -0.08 1.66 14.53
N ILE A 127 -0.72 2.47 13.69
CA ILE A 127 -0.20 3.76 13.26
C ILE A 127 -0.65 4.85 14.23
N SER A 128 0.28 5.66 14.72
CA SER A 128 -0.01 6.85 15.52
C SER A 128 0.53 8.15 14.93
N ASN A 129 1.59 8.06 14.11
CA ASN A 129 2.29 9.23 13.57
C ASN A 129 2.02 9.41 12.07
N LEU A 130 1.29 10.46 11.73
CA LEU A 130 0.92 10.81 10.35
C LEU A 130 1.88 11.80 9.67
N ARG A 131 2.93 12.29 10.35
CA ARG A 131 3.90 13.25 9.77
C ARG A 131 4.46 12.81 8.41
N PRO A 132 4.78 11.52 8.17
CA PRO A 132 5.25 11.07 6.87
C PRO A 132 4.29 11.33 5.70
N LEU A 133 2.99 11.52 5.97
CA LEU A 133 1.96 11.73 4.95
C LEU A 133 1.79 13.20 4.54
N ALA A 134 2.36 14.16 5.27
CA ALA A 134 2.08 15.59 5.10
C ALA A 134 2.39 16.16 3.69
N LYS A 135 3.24 15.46 2.92
CA LYS A 135 3.65 15.82 1.56
C LYS A 135 2.88 15.12 0.45
N LEU A 136 1.99 14.18 0.76
CA LEU A 136 1.29 13.38 -0.25
C LEU A 136 0.08 14.15 -0.81
N LYS A 137 0.36 15.25 -1.50
CA LYS A 137 -0.66 16.23 -1.95
C LYS A 137 -1.65 15.66 -2.96
N SER A 138 -1.35 14.53 -3.60
CA SER A 138 -2.27 13.82 -4.48
C SER A 138 -3.24 12.90 -3.74
N LEU A 139 -3.14 12.72 -2.42
CA LEU A 139 -4.08 11.86 -1.69
C LEU A 139 -5.50 12.39 -1.79
N GLU A 140 -6.37 11.52 -2.29
CA GLU A 140 -7.83 11.71 -2.41
C GLU A 140 -8.56 10.86 -1.36
N SER A 141 -8.05 9.66 -1.06
CA SER A 141 -8.68 8.73 -0.13
C SER A 141 -7.67 8.18 0.87
N LEU A 142 -7.95 8.38 2.16
CA LEU A 142 -7.13 7.90 3.26
C LEU A 142 -7.99 7.14 4.29
N MET A 143 -7.76 5.82 4.38
CA MET A 143 -8.47 4.97 5.33
C MET A 143 -7.57 4.65 6.51
N LEU A 144 -7.90 5.15 7.70
CA LEU A 144 -7.13 5.01 8.93
C LEU A 144 -7.90 4.31 10.07
N ASN A 145 -9.07 3.73 9.79
CA ASN A 145 -9.87 3.06 10.82
C ASN A 145 -9.07 2.04 11.63
N PHE A 146 -9.36 1.94 12.92
CA PHE A 146 -8.74 0.99 13.85
C PHE A 146 -7.20 1.12 13.86
N ASN A 147 -6.72 2.32 14.15
CA ASN A 147 -5.32 2.63 14.39
C ASN A 147 -5.17 3.32 15.78
N GLN A 148 -4.08 4.05 15.99
CA GLN A 148 -3.73 4.73 17.25
C GLN A 148 -3.40 6.21 16.98
N VAL A 149 -4.04 6.81 15.98
CA VAL A 149 -3.83 8.22 15.61
C VAL A 149 -4.34 9.13 16.73
N ILE A 150 -3.59 10.19 17.02
CA ILE A 150 -3.91 11.21 18.04
C ILE A 150 -3.60 12.65 17.58
N ASP A 151 -3.11 12.82 16.35
CA ASP A 151 -2.70 14.11 15.80
C ASP A 151 -3.00 14.15 14.30
N LEU A 152 -3.96 14.99 13.93
CA LEU A 152 -4.41 15.20 12.56
C LEU A 152 -3.72 16.38 11.87
N LYS A 153 -2.92 17.19 12.57
CA LYS A 153 -2.22 18.36 11.98
C LYS A 153 -1.38 18.03 10.74
N PRO A 154 -0.73 16.85 10.62
CA PRO A 154 -0.05 16.47 9.39
C PRO A 154 -0.94 16.45 8.14
N LEU A 155 -2.25 16.31 8.29
CA LEU A 155 -3.21 16.20 7.18
C LEU A 155 -3.72 17.56 6.67
N PHE A 156 -3.50 18.67 7.40
CA PHE A 156 -4.11 19.99 7.10
C PHE A 156 -3.78 20.52 5.70
N GLY A 157 -2.64 20.11 5.16
CA GLY A 157 -2.18 20.49 3.84
C GLY A 157 -2.64 19.58 2.70
N LEU A 158 -3.44 18.54 2.95
CA LEU A 158 -3.88 17.58 1.92
C LEU A 158 -5.17 18.06 1.26
N LYS A 159 -5.07 19.13 0.47
CA LYS A 159 -6.24 19.84 -0.09
C LYS A 159 -7.06 19.05 -1.11
N ASN A 160 -6.53 17.94 -1.61
CA ASN A 160 -7.23 17.04 -2.53
C ASN A 160 -7.91 15.88 -1.80
N LEU A 161 -7.82 15.80 -0.47
CA LEU A 161 -8.45 14.71 0.28
C LEU A 161 -9.97 14.85 0.22
N GLU A 162 -10.62 13.83 -0.33
CA GLU A 162 -12.06 13.74 -0.53
C GLU A 162 -12.70 12.81 0.51
N THR A 163 -11.98 11.78 0.96
CA THR A 163 -12.49 10.83 1.95
C THR A 163 -11.42 10.50 2.99
N LEU A 164 -11.79 10.64 4.27
CA LEU A 164 -10.97 10.30 5.41
C LEU A 164 -11.79 9.48 6.41
N MET A 165 -11.33 8.26 6.68
CA MET A 165 -11.99 7.36 7.63
C MET A 165 -11.09 7.18 8.86
N LEU A 166 -11.59 7.55 10.05
CA LEU A 166 -10.87 7.60 11.32
C LEU A 166 -11.49 6.74 12.43
N THR A 167 -12.61 6.05 12.16
CA THR A 167 -13.34 5.21 13.10
C THR A 167 -12.42 4.27 13.91
N GLY A 168 -12.56 4.22 15.23
CA GLY A 168 -11.75 3.38 16.11
C GLY A 168 -10.32 3.86 16.37
N ASN A 169 -10.00 5.14 16.16
CA ASN A 169 -8.79 5.79 16.69
C ASN A 169 -9.10 6.43 18.05
N LEU A 170 -9.12 5.61 19.11
CA LEU A 170 -9.63 5.96 20.45
C LEU A 170 -8.92 7.12 21.17
N GLY A 171 -7.80 7.61 20.64
CA GLY A 171 -7.07 8.76 21.18
C GLY A 171 -7.26 10.06 20.40
N LEU A 172 -8.11 10.05 19.37
CA LEU A 172 -8.52 11.28 18.69
C LEU A 172 -9.53 12.03 19.54
N ASP A 173 -9.31 13.34 19.61
CA ASP A 173 -10.21 14.30 20.22
C ASP A 173 -11.09 14.93 19.14
N ASP A 174 -12.35 15.20 19.47
CA ASP A 174 -13.33 15.76 18.52
C ASP A 174 -12.89 17.16 18.05
N ASP A 175 -12.25 17.96 18.92
CA ASP A 175 -11.69 19.27 18.56
C ASP A 175 -10.70 19.20 17.39
N GLN A 176 -9.90 18.12 17.29
CA GLN A 176 -8.96 17.94 16.17
C GLN A 176 -9.67 17.63 14.86
N VAL A 177 -10.81 16.95 14.94
CA VAL A 177 -11.62 16.62 13.77
C VAL A 177 -12.32 17.87 13.28
N GLU A 178 -12.92 18.66 14.18
CA GLU A 178 -13.55 19.95 13.86
C GLU A 178 -12.53 20.91 13.19
N GLU A 179 -11.33 21.05 13.76
CA GLU A 179 -10.25 21.86 13.15
C GLU A 179 -9.89 21.36 11.74
N LEU A 180 -9.86 20.04 11.53
CA LEU A 180 -9.57 19.47 10.22
C LEU A 180 -10.71 19.70 9.21
N GLU A 181 -11.96 19.62 9.64
CA GLU A 181 -13.16 19.89 8.82
C GLU A 181 -13.17 21.35 8.34
N GLU A 182 -12.84 22.31 9.21
CA GLU A 182 -12.71 23.72 8.83
C GLU A 182 -11.64 23.92 7.75
N VAL A 183 -10.52 23.19 7.85
CA VAL A 183 -9.37 23.30 6.95
C VAL A 183 -9.57 22.54 5.64
N LEU A 184 -10.41 21.49 5.63
CA LEU A 184 -10.73 20.60 4.51
C LEU A 184 -12.25 20.45 4.32
N PRO A 185 -12.99 21.53 4.02
CA PRO A 185 -14.47 21.53 4.04
C PRO A 185 -15.15 20.69 2.95
N ARG A 186 -14.37 20.06 2.06
CA ARG A 186 -14.84 19.15 1.01
C ARG A 186 -14.50 17.69 1.29
N CYS A 187 -13.71 17.42 2.33
CA CYS A 187 -13.38 16.06 2.72
C CYS A 187 -14.53 15.48 3.53
N GLU A 188 -15.03 14.32 3.11
CA GLU A 188 -15.93 13.51 3.91
C GLU A 188 -15.11 12.84 5.01
N ILE A 189 -15.30 13.28 6.26
CA ILE A 189 -14.59 12.75 7.43
C ILE A 189 -15.56 11.90 8.24
N GLU A 190 -15.22 10.63 8.42
CA GLU A 190 -15.96 9.71 9.30
C GLU A 190 -15.10 9.40 10.53
N HIS A 191 -15.60 9.72 11.73
CA HIS A 191 -14.97 9.40 13.02
C HIS A 191 -16.05 8.91 14.00
N CYS A 192 -15.81 7.78 14.69
CA CYS A 192 -16.59 7.20 15.80
C CYS A 192 -15.84 5.99 16.43
#